data_AF-A0A426XDN7-F1
#
_entry.id   AF-A0A426XDN7-F1
#
_cell.length_a   1.000
_cell.length_b   1.000
_cell.length_c   1.000
_cell.angle_alpha   90.00
_cell.angle_beta   90.00
_cell.angle_gamma   90.00
#
_symmetry.space_group_name_H-M   'P 1'
#
loop_
_entity.id
_entity.type
_entity.pdbx_description
1 polymer ?
#
loop_
_entity_poly.entity_id
_entity_poly.type
_entity_poly.pdbx_seq_one_letter_code
_entity_poly.pdbx_strand_id
1 'polypeptide(L)'
;MRAWWEEDEGRRCRYYKSVAGCNDMPPPRCTTEVAYFIIQQHMQAPSMWAIFPLQDLLALREEYTTRPAMEETINDPTNPKHYWRYRVHVTLDSLMPDKDLKTIIKDMVLSSGRSDFVNETNVSSSEKKLMEKVQEKISAVQINGNT
;
A
#
# COMPACT_ATOMS: atom_id res chain seq x y z
N MET A 1 4.31 -13.74 4.55
CA MET A 1 5.56 -13.36 3.87
C MET A 1 6.79 -13.41 4.78
N ARG A 2 6.80 -12.75 5.95
CA ARG A 2 7.98 -12.70 6.84
C ARG A 2 8.53 -14.09 7.20
N ALA A 3 7.66 -15.01 7.66
CA ALA A 3 8.05 -16.38 7.99
C ALA A 3 8.75 -17.09 6.83
N TRP A 4 8.20 -16.94 5.61
CA TRP A 4 8.77 -17.52 4.40
C TRP A 4 10.17 -16.95 4.07
N TRP A 5 10.42 -15.68 4.34
CA TRP A 5 11.75 -15.09 4.13
C TRP A 5 12.78 -15.58 5.15
N GLU A 6 12.35 -15.73 6.41
CA GLU A 6 13.25 -16.04 7.53
C GLU A 6 13.56 -17.53 7.68
N GLU A 7 12.64 -18.40 7.25
CA GLU A 7 12.71 -19.85 7.45
C GLU A 7 13.88 -20.55 6.74
N ASP A 8 14.17 -20.20 5.48
CA ASP A 8 15.15 -20.92 4.66
C ASP A 8 16.12 -19.95 3.95
N GLU A 9 17.38 -19.98 4.38
CA GLU A 9 18.45 -19.15 3.83
C GLU A 9 18.71 -19.44 2.35
N GLY A 10 18.72 -20.70 1.93
CA GLY A 10 18.97 -21.08 0.55
C GLY A 10 17.90 -20.55 -0.41
N ARG A 11 16.63 -20.63 -0.01
CA ARG A 11 15.47 -20.09 -0.73
C ARG A 11 15.55 -18.57 -0.79
N ARG A 12 15.85 -17.92 0.34
CA ARG A 12 16.04 -16.47 0.41
C ARG A 12 17.15 -16.00 -0.52
N CYS A 13 18.33 -16.62 -0.49
CA CYS A 13 19.47 -16.30 -1.36
C CYS A 13 19.13 -16.50 -2.84
N ARG A 14 18.44 -17.59 -3.21
CA ARG A 14 17.99 -17.81 -4.59
C ARG A 14 17.00 -16.75 -5.04
N TYR A 15 16.02 -16.40 -4.21
CA TYR A 15 15.05 -15.35 -4.52
C TYR A 15 15.73 -13.99 -4.70
N TYR A 16 16.60 -13.60 -3.77
CA TYR A 16 17.29 -12.32 -3.80
C TYR A 16 18.17 -12.17 -5.06
N LYS A 17 18.88 -13.24 -5.43
CA LYS A 17 19.67 -13.25 -6.67
C LYS A 17 18.81 -13.22 -7.93
N SER A 18 17.78 -14.06 -8.02
CA SER A 18 17.01 -14.25 -9.25
C SER A 18 15.93 -13.19 -9.49
N VAL A 19 15.30 -12.70 -8.43
CA VAL A 19 14.18 -11.75 -8.48
C VAL A 19 14.64 -10.33 -8.19
N ALA A 20 15.47 -10.13 -7.17
CA ALA A 20 15.99 -8.78 -6.86
C ALA A 20 17.23 -8.40 -7.69
N GLY A 21 17.83 -9.36 -8.42
CA GLY A 21 19.04 -9.13 -9.21
C GLY A 21 20.27 -8.76 -8.37
N CYS A 22 20.22 -8.96 -7.05
CA CYS A 22 21.28 -8.60 -6.14
C CYS A 22 22.18 -9.80 -5.85
N ASN A 23 23.49 -9.63 -6.00
CA ASN A 23 24.47 -10.69 -5.72
C ASN A 23 24.98 -10.69 -4.27
N ASP A 24 24.55 -9.71 -3.47
CA ASP A 24 24.91 -9.61 -2.06
C ASP A 24 24.12 -10.61 -1.22
N MET A 25 24.58 -10.83 0.01
CA MET A 25 23.86 -11.65 0.97
C MET A 25 22.56 -10.95 1.39
N PRO A 26 21.37 -11.56 1.20
CA PRO A 26 20.13 -10.97 1.69
C PRO A 26 20.10 -10.91 3.22
N PRO A 27 19.43 -9.91 3.81
CA PRO A 27 19.27 -9.82 5.25
C PRO A 27 18.54 -11.06 5.81
N PRO A 28 18.95 -11.61 6.96
CA PRO A 28 18.35 -12.83 7.50
C PRO A 28 16.92 -12.63 8.00
N ARG A 29 16.56 -11.39 8.37
CA ARG A 29 15.20 -10.99 8.76
C ARG A 29 14.48 -10.30 7.62
N CYS A 30 13.16 -10.43 7.58
CA CYS A 30 12.34 -9.69 6.65
C CYS A 30 12.14 -8.28 7.20
N THR A 31 13.05 -7.37 6.84
CA THR A 31 12.95 -5.95 7.20
C THR A 31 11.82 -5.27 6.43
N THR A 32 11.47 -4.05 6.83
CA THR A 32 10.46 -3.23 6.14
C THR A 32 10.83 -3.01 4.66
N GLU A 33 12.12 -2.86 4.35
CA GLU A 33 12.62 -2.68 2.97
C GLU A 33 12.45 -3.95 2.15
N VAL A 34 12.69 -5.12 2.74
CA VAL A 34 12.44 -6.42 2.10
C VAL A 34 10.94 -6.59 1.83
N ALA A 35 10.10 -6.32 2.84
CA ALA A 35 8.66 -6.40 2.71
C ALA A 35 8.14 -5.46 1.61
N TYR A 36 8.62 -4.20 1.62
CA TYR A 36 8.32 -3.21 0.59
C TYR A 36 8.72 -3.71 -0.79
N PHE A 37 9.94 -4.21 -0.95
CA PHE A 37 10.44 -4.73 -2.23
C PHE A 37 9.56 -5.86 -2.77
N ILE A 38 9.23 -6.85 -1.94
CA ILE A 38 8.41 -8.01 -2.35
C ILE A 38 7.00 -7.54 -2.74
N ILE A 39 6.36 -6.70 -1.92
CA ILE A 39 4.99 -6.22 -2.17
C ILE A 39 4.95 -5.34 -3.41
N GLN A 40 5.92 -4.43 -3.58
CA GLN A 40 6.01 -3.57 -4.75
C GLN A 40 6.19 -4.39 -6.04
N GLN A 41 7.02 -5.43 -6.01
CA GLN A 41 7.15 -6.36 -7.15
C GLN A 41 5.82 -7.02 -7.51
N HIS A 42 5.04 -7.48 -6.52
CA HIS A 42 3.72 -8.05 -6.76
C HIS A 42 2.70 -7.02 -7.25
N MET A 43 2.74 -5.79 -6.74
CA MET A 43 1.92 -4.68 -7.23
C MET A 43 2.24 -4.38 -8.71
N GLN A 44 3.50 -4.42 -9.12
CA GLN A 44 3.92 -4.13 -10.50
C GLN A 44 3.72 -5.30 -11.48
N ALA A 45 3.34 -6.49 -11.01
CA ALA A 45 3.10 -7.63 -11.88
C ALA A 45 1.94 -7.38 -12.87
N PRO A 46 1.94 -7.96 -14.08
CA PRO A 46 0.89 -7.76 -15.08
C PRO A 46 -0.43 -8.51 -14.78
N SER A 47 -0.67 -8.90 -13.52
CA SER A 47 -1.89 -9.57 -13.10
C SER A 47 -3.06 -8.61 -13.00
N MET A 48 -4.28 -9.07 -13.33
CA MET A 48 -5.50 -8.27 -13.11
C MET A 48 -5.69 -7.92 -11.64
N TRP A 49 -5.46 -8.88 -10.73
CA TRP A 49 -5.58 -8.69 -9.29
C TRP A 49 -4.25 -8.91 -8.58
N ALA A 50 -4.01 -8.07 -7.57
CA ALA A 50 -2.95 -8.25 -6.58
C ALA A 50 -3.64 -8.32 -5.20
N ILE A 51 -3.57 -9.49 -4.56
CA ILE A 51 -4.25 -9.76 -3.29
C ILE A 51 -3.18 -10.07 -2.25
N PHE A 52 -3.22 -9.32 -1.14
CA PHE A 52 -2.26 -9.46 -0.05
C PHE A 52 -2.98 -9.84 1.24
N PRO A 53 -2.47 -10.84 1.98
CA PRO A 53 -2.86 -11.04 3.36
C PRO A 53 -2.54 -9.79 4.19
N LEU A 54 -3.41 -9.46 5.15
CA LEU A 54 -3.24 -8.26 5.96
C LEU A 54 -1.89 -8.23 6.69
N GLN A 55 -1.41 -9.36 7.20
CA GLN A 55 -0.12 -9.45 7.89
C GLN A 55 1.08 -9.06 7.00
N ASP A 56 0.97 -9.26 5.68
CA ASP A 56 2.04 -8.88 4.76
C ASP A 56 2.05 -7.36 4.57
N LEU A 57 0.88 -6.72 4.49
CA LEU A 57 0.78 -5.26 4.46
C LEU A 57 1.26 -4.61 5.77
N LEU A 58 1.00 -5.24 6.92
CA LEU A 58 1.50 -4.75 8.21
C LEU A 58 3.03 -4.79 8.30
N ALA A 59 3.70 -5.67 7.55
CA ALA A 59 5.16 -5.73 7.50
C ALA A 59 5.83 -4.50 6.84
N LEU A 60 5.03 -3.58 6.26
CA LEU A 60 5.49 -2.28 5.76
C LEU A 60 5.76 -1.26 6.89
N ARG A 61 5.50 -1.63 8.15
CA ARG A 61 5.75 -0.82 9.34
C ARG A 61 6.51 -1.65 10.36
N GLU A 62 7.66 -1.17 10.80
CA GLU A 62 8.47 -1.88 11.80
C GLU A 62 7.67 -2.06 13.11
N GLU A 63 6.86 -1.06 13.47
CA GLU A 63 6.04 -1.04 14.68
C GLU A 63 4.98 -2.14 14.73
N TYR A 64 4.61 -2.70 13.58
CA TYR A 64 3.64 -3.78 13.45
C TYR A 64 4.29 -5.16 13.25
N THR A 65 5.62 -5.23 13.37
CA THR A 65 6.41 -6.47 13.24
C THR A 65 7.01 -6.94 14.57
N THR A 66 6.38 -6.56 15.68
CA THR A 66 6.86 -6.84 17.06
C THR A 66 6.78 -8.32 17.45
N ARG A 67 6.02 -9.13 16.70
CA ARG A 67 5.88 -10.57 16.94
C ARG A 67 6.84 -11.40 16.09
N PRO A 68 7.20 -12.62 16.55
CA PRO A 68 7.94 -13.56 15.73
C PRO A 68 7.20 -13.84 14.42
N ALA A 69 7.92 -13.83 13.29
CA ALA A 69 7.34 -13.99 11.97
C ALA A 69 6.52 -15.29 11.83
N MET A 70 6.96 -16.38 12.48
CA MET A 70 6.26 -17.66 12.47
C MET A 70 4.85 -17.58 13.07
N GLU A 71 4.62 -16.72 14.07
CA GLU A 71 3.30 -16.55 14.69
C GLU A 71 2.28 -15.85 13.77
N GLU A 72 2.74 -15.25 12.68
CA GLU A 72 1.89 -14.63 11.65
C GLU A 72 1.34 -15.67 10.65
N THR A 73 1.79 -16.93 10.74
CA THR A 73 1.34 -18.02 9.89
C THR A 73 -0.07 -18.46 10.28
N ILE A 74 -1.02 -18.26 9.36
CA ILE A 74 -2.42 -18.63 9.58
C ILE A 74 -2.58 -20.16 9.63
N ASN A 75 -1.90 -20.88 8.73
CA ASN A 75 -1.99 -22.33 8.61
C ASN A 75 -0.66 -22.98 8.27
N ASP A 76 -0.40 -24.12 8.90
CA ASP A 76 0.61 -25.08 8.48
C ASP A 76 -0.06 -26.38 8.01
N PRO A 77 -0.12 -26.65 6.70
CA PRO A 77 -0.76 -27.85 6.17
C PRO A 77 -0.01 -29.14 6.53
N THR A 78 1.26 -29.07 6.94
CA THR A 78 2.06 -30.24 7.35
C THR A 78 1.70 -30.71 8.75
N ASN A 79 1.06 -29.83 9.54
CA ASN A 79 0.55 -30.14 10.86
C ASN A 79 -0.97 -30.33 10.80
N PRO A 80 -1.48 -31.58 10.75
CA PRO A 80 -2.92 -31.84 10.67
C PRO A 80 -3.68 -31.41 11.95
N LYS A 81 -2.96 -31.12 13.03
CA LYS A 81 -3.51 -30.58 14.28
C LYS A 81 -3.34 -29.06 14.38
N HIS A 82 -2.90 -28.40 13.31
CA HIS A 82 -2.72 -26.96 13.31
C HIS A 82 -4.04 -26.27 13.58
N TYR A 83 -4.00 -25.31 14.50
CA TYR A 83 -5.20 -24.63 14.96
C TYR A 83 -5.23 -23.23 14.37
N TRP A 84 -6.31 -22.91 13.64
CA TRP A 84 -6.57 -21.62 13.00
C TRP A 84 -6.78 -20.50 14.02
N ARG A 85 -5.67 -19.99 14.57
CA ARG A 85 -5.68 -19.08 15.72
C ARG A 85 -4.95 -17.78 15.52
N TYR A 86 -4.46 -17.52 14.30
CA TYR A 86 -3.89 -16.23 14.00
C TYR A 86 -4.93 -15.12 14.28
N ARG A 87 -4.51 -14.16 15.10
CA ARG A 87 -5.25 -12.94 15.42
C ARG A 87 -4.31 -11.78 15.19
N VAL A 88 -4.76 -10.83 14.38
CA VAL A 88 -4.04 -9.57 14.16
C VAL A 88 -3.84 -8.90 15.51
N HIS A 89 -2.60 -8.53 15.79
CA HIS A 89 -2.19 -7.98 17.09
C HIS A 89 -2.24 -6.46 17.13
N VAL A 90 -2.34 -5.84 15.97
CA VAL A 90 -2.48 -4.40 15.80
C VAL A 90 -3.95 -4.05 15.91
N THR A 91 -4.28 -3.09 16.78
CA THR A 91 -5.66 -2.65 16.98
C THR A 91 -6.10 -1.68 15.88
N LEU A 92 -7.41 -1.57 15.69
CA LEU A 92 -7.97 -0.56 14.78
C LEU A 92 -7.64 0.86 15.23
N ASP A 93 -7.59 1.11 16.54
CA ASP A 93 -7.22 2.42 17.09
C ASP A 93 -5.77 2.81 16.75
N SER A 94 -4.88 1.84 16.58
CA SER A 94 -3.52 2.08 16.06
C SER A 94 -3.50 2.27 14.54
N LEU A 95 -4.29 1.49 13.79
CA LEU A 95 -4.29 1.53 12.31
C LEU A 95 -4.99 2.76 11.73
N MET A 96 -6.11 3.18 12.32
CA MET A 96 -6.90 4.32 11.80
C MET A 96 -6.08 5.62 11.67
N PRO A 97 -5.30 6.05 12.67
CA PRO A 97 -4.51 7.27 12.58
C PRO A 97 -3.19 7.11 11.81
N ASP A 98 -2.73 5.89 11.52
CA ASP A 98 -1.43 5.65 10.87
C ASP A 98 -1.41 6.14 9.41
N LYS A 99 -0.93 7.36 9.22
CA LYS A 99 -0.83 7.98 7.89
C LYS A 99 0.29 7.39 7.04
N ASP A 100 1.36 6.87 7.62
CA ASP A 100 2.50 6.42 6.81
C ASP A 100 2.20 5.06 6.19
N LEU A 101 1.60 4.11 6.92
CA LEU A 101 1.14 2.85 6.33
C LEU A 101 0.14 3.11 5.19
N LYS A 102 -0.84 3.98 5.43
CA LYS A 102 -1.82 4.38 4.41
C LYS A 102 -1.15 5.01 3.19
N THR A 103 -0.16 5.88 3.40
CA THR A 103 0.56 6.56 2.31
C THR A 103 1.39 5.57 1.51
N ILE A 104 2.15 4.69 2.18
CA ILE A 104 2.94 3.64 1.52
C ILE A 104 2.03 2.80 0.61
N ILE A 105 0.92 2.27 1.14
CA ILE A 105 0.00 1.43 0.34
C ILE A 105 -0.61 2.24 -0.81
N LYS A 106 -1.05 3.48 -0.55
CA LYS A 106 -1.62 4.36 -1.58
C LYS A 106 -0.62 4.60 -2.72
N ASP A 107 0.64 4.88 -2.38
CA ASP A 107 1.70 5.15 -3.34
C ASP A 107 2.08 3.89 -4.15
N MET A 108 2.08 2.70 -3.53
CA MET A 108 2.27 1.43 -4.24
C MET A 108 1.14 1.18 -5.25
N VAL A 109 -0.12 1.42 -4.86
CA VAL A 109 -1.29 1.27 -5.74
C VAL A 109 -1.26 2.28 -6.89
N LEU A 110 -0.91 3.52 -6.60
CA LEU A 110 -0.74 4.60 -7.59
C LEU A 110 0.35 4.28 -8.60
N SER A 111 1.54 3.99 -8.12
CA SER A 111 2.73 3.76 -8.95
C SER A 111 2.65 2.49 -9.80
N SER A 112 1.79 1.53 -9.40
CA SER A 112 1.53 0.31 -10.17
C SER A 112 0.41 0.46 -11.22
N GLY A 113 -0.23 1.63 -11.33
CA GLY A 113 -1.34 1.84 -12.26
C GLY A 113 -2.60 1.06 -11.87
N ARG A 114 -2.73 0.67 -10.60
CA ARG A 114 -3.87 -0.09 -10.06
C ARG A 114 -4.95 0.79 -9.42
N SER A 115 -4.87 2.10 -9.62
CA SER A 115 -5.88 3.06 -9.22
C SER A 115 -6.00 4.15 -10.29
N ASP A 116 -7.23 4.38 -10.74
CA ASP A 116 -7.56 5.51 -11.59
C ASP A 116 -7.70 6.75 -10.69
N PHE A 117 -6.63 7.52 -10.52
CA PHE A 117 -6.81 8.87 -9.99
C PHE A 117 -7.38 9.76 -11.10
N VAL A 118 -8.70 9.87 -11.15
CA VAL A 118 -9.31 11.16 -11.51
C VAL A 118 -8.92 12.12 -10.39
N ASN A 119 -8.29 13.24 -10.74
CA ASN A 119 -8.04 14.33 -9.80
C ASN A 119 -9.37 14.84 -9.20
N GLU A 120 -9.85 14.25 -8.13
CA GLU A 120 -10.87 14.85 -7.25
C GLU A 120 -10.24 15.70 -6.14
N THR A 121 -9.03 16.20 -6.38
CA THR A 121 -8.46 17.29 -5.59
C THR A 121 -8.05 18.42 -6.53
N ASN A 122 -8.93 19.43 -6.58
CA ASN A 122 -8.83 20.77 -7.17
C ASN A 122 -9.51 20.96 -8.53
N VAL A 123 -10.70 21.59 -8.49
CA VAL A 123 -11.40 22.49 -9.45
C VAL A 123 -12.89 22.11 -9.55
N SER A 124 -13.68 22.24 -8.47
CA SER A 124 -15.13 21.99 -8.62
C SER A 124 -16.10 22.78 -7.73
N SER A 125 -15.69 23.71 -6.87
CA SER A 125 -16.68 24.48 -6.11
C SER A 125 -16.33 25.95 -5.88
N SER A 126 -15.08 26.29 -5.62
CA SER A 126 -14.64 27.68 -5.41
C SER A 126 -14.39 28.43 -6.72
N GLU A 127 -13.70 27.82 -7.68
CA GLU A 127 -13.39 28.47 -8.97
C GLU A 127 -14.60 28.54 -9.91
N LYS A 128 -15.44 27.49 -9.96
CA LYS A 128 -16.74 27.53 -10.66
C LYS A 128 -17.62 28.67 -10.14
N LYS A 129 -17.68 28.84 -8.81
CA LYS A 129 -18.48 29.88 -8.16
C LYS A 129 -17.90 31.29 -8.35
N LEU A 130 -16.58 31.41 -8.52
CA LEU A 130 -15.94 32.68 -8.86
C LEU A 130 -16.18 33.05 -10.33
N MET A 131 -16.06 32.09 -11.24
CA MET A 131 -16.33 32.28 -12.67
C MET A 131 -17.81 32.60 -12.94
N GLU A 132 -18.75 31.95 -12.26
CA GLU A 132 -20.19 32.30 -12.32
C GLU A 132 -20.45 33.72 -11.82
N LYS A 133 -19.85 34.13 -10.70
CA LYS A 133 -19.99 35.49 -10.17
C LYS A 133 -19.38 36.55 -11.10
N VAL A 134 -18.27 36.23 -11.75
CA VAL A 134 -17.64 37.12 -12.74
C VAL A 134 -18.53 37.24 -13.99
N GLN A 135 -19.12 36.13 -14.45
CA GLN A 135 -20.02 36.12 -15.60
C GLN A 135 -21.34 36.87 -15.33
N GLU A 136 -21.92 36.76 -14.13
CA GLU A 136 -23.09 37.57 -13.72
C GLU A 136 -22.76 39.06 -13.70
N LYS A 137 -21.59 39.44 -13.17
CA LYS A 137 -21.15 40.84 -13.15
C LYS A 137 -20.92 41.40 -14.55
N ILE A 138 -20.31 40.64 -15.46
CA ILE A 138 -20.09 41.05 -16.85
C ILE A 138 -21.44 41.26 -17.55
N SER A 139 -22.37 40.31 -17.39
CA SER A 139 -23.69 40.37 -18.02
C SER A 139 -24.55 41.53 -17.48
N ALA A 140 -24.41 41.88 -16.20
CA ALA A 140 -25.10 43.02 -15.60
C ALA A 140 -24.55 44.39 -16.06
N VAL A 141 -23.27 44.45 -16.46
CA VAL A 141 -22.65 45.68 -16.97
C VAL A 141 -23.06 45.95 -18.42
N GLN A 142 -23.30 44.91 -19.22
CA GLN A 142 -23.68 45.05 -20.64
C GLN A 142 -25.11 45.57 -20.89
N ILE A 143 -25.96 45.70 -19.86
CA ILE A 143 -27.35 46.18 -20.01
C ILE A 143 -27.49 47.69 -19.73
N ASN A 144 -26.48 48.36 -19.17
CA ASN A 144 -26.57 49.79 -18.80
C ASN A 144 -25.81 50.73 -19.75
N GLY A 145 -25.53 50.29 -20.98
CA GLY A 145 -24.73 51.04 -21.94
C GLY A 145 -25.21 50.91 -23.37
N ASN A 146 -26.49 51.17 -23.63
CA ASN A 146 -26.93 51.76 -24.90
C ASN A 146 -28.38 52.26 -24.81
N THR A 147 -28.52 53.57 -25.08
CA THR A 147 -29.73 54.41 -25.19
C THR A 147 -30.56 54.64 -23.93
#